data_AF-A0A401QI20-F1
#
_entry.id   AF-A0A401QI20-F1
#
_cell.length_a   1.000
_cell.length_b   1.000
_cell.length_c   1.000
_cell.angle_alpha   90.00
_cell.angle_beta   90.00
_cell.angle_gamma   90.00
#
_symmetry.space_group_name_H-M   'P 1'
#
loop_
_entity.id
_entity.type
_entity.pdbx_description
1 polymer ?
#
loop_
_entity_poly.entity_id
_entity_poly.type
_entity_poly.pdbx_seq_one_letter_code
_entity_poly.pdbx_strand_id
1 'polypeptide(L)'
;PLKKAAKQAALADDSEEEEEAQPMSYDEKRQLSLDINKLPGEKLGRVVHIIQSREPSLRDSNPDEIEIDFETLKPTTLRELERYVKSCLQKKQKKTYSK
;
A
#
# COMPACT_ATOMS: atom_id res chain seq x y z
N PRO A 1 -12.66 -39.61 30.50
CA PRO A 1 -12.86 -38.15 30.62
C PRO A 1 -11.53 -37.38 30.54
N LEU A 2 -11.04 -37.07 29.33
CA LEU A 2 -9.90 -36.15 29.12
C LEU A 2 -10.14 -35.41 27.80
N LYS A 3 -10.65 -34.18 27.86
CA LYS A 3 -10.87 -33.35 26.67
C LYS A 3 -9.84 -32.22 26.61
N LYS A 4 -9.02 -32.31 25.56
CA LYS A 4 -8.51 -31.24 24.69
C LYS A 4 -7.63 -30.15 25.30
N ALA A 5 -6.34 -30.26 24.99
CA ALA A 5 -5.51 -29.12 24.65
C ALA A 5 -5.77 -28.73 23.18
N ALA A 6 -6.14 -27.47 22.93
CA ALA A 6 -6.07 -26.80 21.62
C ALA A 6 -6.43 -25.32 21.81
N LYS A 7 -5.43 -24.47 22.06
CA LYS A 7 -5.56 -23.02 21.94
C LYS A 7 -4.25 -22.43 21.46
N GLN A 8 -3.97 -22.63 20.18
CA GLN A 8 -2.98 -21.85 19.41
C GLN A 8 -3.52 -21.78 17.97
N ALA A 9 -3.52 -20.56 17.39
CA ALA A 9 -3.81 -20.19 15.98
C ALA A 9 -4.97 -19.19 15.75
N ALA A 10 -5.12 -18.13 16.55
CA ALA A 10 -6.12 -17.07 16.26
C ALA A 10 -5.69 -15.65 16.70
N LEU A 11 -4.38 -15.33 16.65
CA LEU A 11 -3.86 -14.07 17.22
C LEU A 11 -2.97 -13.26 16.24
N ALA A 12 -2.91 -13.63 14.96
CA ALA A 12 -2.02 -12.97 13.99
C ALA A 12 -2.74 -12.26 12.83
N ASP A 13 -4.07 -12.42 12.71
CA ASP A 13 -4.84 -11.95 11.54
C ASP A 13 -5.47 -10.55 11.77
N ASP A 14 -5.82 -10.24 13.02
CA ASP A 14 -6.54 -8.99 13.38
C ASP A 14 -5.64 -7.74 13.30
N SER A 15 -4.33 -7.89 13.52
CA SER A 15 -3.40 -6.75 13.57
C SER A 15 -3.06 -6.16 12.20
N GLU A 16 -3.06 -6.96 11.13
CA GLU A 16 -2.76 -6.46 9.79
C GLU A 16 -3.94 -5.67 9.22
N GLU A 17 -5.17 -6.13 9.44
CA GLU A 17 -6.39 -5.38 9.07
C GLU A 17 -6.53 -4.09 9.87
N GLU A 18 -6.20 -4.10 11.17
CA GLU A 18 -6.24 -2.89 12.01
C GLU A 18 -5.23 -1.83 11.52
N GLU A 19 -4.03 -2.24 11.11
CA GLU A 19 -3.04 -1.33 10.52
C GLU A 19 -3.48 -0.80 9.15
N GLU A 20 -4.11 -1.63 8.31
CA GLU A 20 -4.66 -1.21 7.02
C GLU A 20 -5.82 -0.23 7.16
N ALA A 21 -6.61 -0.33 8.24
CA ALA A 21 -7.72 0.57 8.50
C ALA A 21 -7.28 1.94 9.05
N GLN A 22 -6.02 2.09 9.50
CA GLN A 22 -5.55 3.35 10.09
C GLN A 22 -5.45 4.47 9.05
N PRO A 23 -6.13 5.62 9.28
CA PRO A 23 -6.01 6.76 8.39
C PRO A 23 -4.56 7.29 8.37
N MET A 24 -4.14 7.83 7.23
CA MET A 24 -2.90 8.61 7.15
C MET A 24 -3.14 10.05 7.57
N SER A 25 -2.18 10.59 8.30
CA SER A 25 -2.06 12.02 8.54
C SER A 25 -1.73 12.78 7.25
N TYR A 26 -1.95 14.10 7.24
CA TYR A 26 -1.63 14.95 6.10
C TYR A 26 -0.15 14.86 5.69
N ASP A 27 0.76 14.85 6.67
CA ASP A 27 2.19 14.73 6.40
C ASP A 27 2.55 13.37 5.78
N GLU A 28 1.91 12.28 6.21
CA GLU A 28 2.06 10.96 5.59
C GLU A 28 1.55 10.95 4.14
N LYS A 29 0.38 11.52 3.86
CA LYS A 29 -0.16 11.65 2.49
C LYS A 29 0.78 12.47 1.60
N ARG A 30 1.30 13.58 2.13
CA ARG A 30 2.28 14.43 1.43
C ARG A 30 3.56 13.65 1.11
N GLN A 31 4.09 12.91 2.08
CA GLN A 31 5.29 12.10 1.86
C GLN A 31 5.05 11.00 0.82
N LEU A 32 3.90 10.33 0.88
CA LEU A 32 3.50 9.31 -0.10
C LEU A 32 3.44 9.88 -1.52
N SER A 33 2.85 11.07 -1.69
CA SER A 33 2.83 11.78 -2.99
C SER A 33 4.23 12.04 -3.53
N LEU A 34 5.14 12.54 -2.68
CA LEU A 34 6.53 12.77 -3.06
C LEU A 34 7.26 11.47 -3.43
N ASP A 35 6.99 10.39 -2.70
CA ASP A 35 7.65 9.11 -2.91
C ASP A 35 7.14 8.37 -4.15
N ILE A 36 5.85 8.48 -4.47
CA ILE A 36 5.27 8.01 -5.73
C ILE A 36 5.96 8.72 -6.91
N ASN A 37 6.15 10.03 -6.84
CA ASN A 37 6.85 10.80 -7.88
C ASN A 37 8.32 10.38 -8.09
N LYS A 38 8.95 9.69 -7.13
CA LYS A 38 10.32 9.14 -7.26
C LYS A 38 10.36 7.76 -7.91
N LEU A 39 9.22 7.12 -8.12
CA LEU A 39 9.13 5.81 -8.75
C LEU A 39 9.38 5.92 -10.26
N PRO A 40 10.04 4.94 -10.88
CA PRO A 40 10.13 4.87 -12.33
C PRO A 40 8.75 4.56 -12.94
N GLY A 41 8.53 4.95 -14.21
CA GLY A 41 7.25 4.77 -14.91
C GLY A 41 6.68 3.34 -14.85
N GLU A 42 7.53 2.31 -14.97
CA GLU A 42 7.12 0.90 -14.83
C GLU A 42 6.45 0.62 -13.47
N LYS A 43 6.93 1.23 -12.39
CA LYS A 43 6.38 1.06 -11.04
C LYS A 43 5.16 1.94 -10.79
N LEU A 44 5.05 3.08 -11.49
CA LEU A 44 3.85 3.92 -11.47
C LEU A 44 2.63 3.20 -12.04
N GLY A 45 2.77 2.42 -13.12
CA GLY A 45 1.67 1.61 -13.63
C GLY A 45 1.08 0.64 -12.58
N ARG A 46 1.91 0.14 -11.68
CA ARG A 46 1.44 -0.70 -10.56
C ARG A 46 0.73 0.12 -9.46
N VAL A 47 1.14 1.36 -9.21
CA VAL A 47 0.42 2.28 -8.30
C VAL A 47 -1.01 2.49 -8.80
N VAL A 48 -1.18 2.79 -10.09
CA VAL A 48 -2.49 2.95 -10.73
C VAL A 48 -3.34 1.69 -10.59
N HIS A 49 -2.75 0.53 -10.83
CA HIS A 49 -3.46 -0.74 -10.70
C HIS A 49 -3.94 -1.03 -9.26
N ILE A 50 -3.15 -0.68 -8.24
CA ILE A 50 -3.57 -0.83 -6.83
C ILE A 50 -4.81 0.04 -6.56
N ILE A 51 -4.80 1.30 -7.02
CA ILE A 51 -5.91 2.22 -6.85
C ILE A 51 -7.16 1.68 -7.54
N GLN A 52 -7.08 1.33 -8.83
CA GLN A 52 -8.22 0.82 -9.60
C GLN A 52 -8.79 -0.49 -9.03
N SER A 53 -7.95 -1.34 -8.45
CA SER A 53 -8.39 -2.59 -7.83
C SER A 53 -9.12 -2.40 -6.51
N ARG A 54 -8.80 -1.35 -5.74
CA ARG A 54 -9.37 -1.11 -4.39
C ARG A 54 -10.45 -0.01 -4.39
N GLU A 55 -10.47 0.84 -5.42
CA GLU A 55 -11.40 1.95 -5.60
C GLU A 55 -12.29 1.75 -6.84
N PRO A 56 -13.53 1.26 -6.66
CA PRO A 56 -14.46 1.00 -7.76
C PRO A 56 -14.77 2.24 -8.62
N SER A 57 -14.74 3.44 -8.02
CA SER A 57 -14.99 4.71 -8.71
C SER A 57 -13.92 5.06 -9.75
N LEU A 58 -12.71 4.53 -9.60
CA LEU A 58 -11.56 4.84 -10.46
C LEU A 58 -11.21 3.69 -11.41
N ARG A 59 -11.91 2.55 -11.31
CA ARG A 59 -11.59 1.32 -12.06
C ARG A 59 -11.58 1.53 -13.58
N ASP A 60 -12.51 2.31 -14.09
CA ASP A 60 -12.71 2.53 -15.53
C ASP A 60 -12.03 3.82 -16.02
N SER A 61 -11.28 4.52 -15.16
CA SER A 61 -10.50 5.71 -15.52
C SER A 61 -9.31 5.37 -16.41
N ASN A 62 -8.94 6.31 -17.29
CA ASN A 62 -7.74 6.19 -18.13
C ASN A 62 -6.49 6.11 -17.24
N PRO A 63 -5.67 5.03 -17.33
CA PRO A 63 -4.48 4.86 -16.48
C PRO A 63 -3.40 5.93 -16.71
N ASP A 64 -3.39 6.58 -17.88
CA ASP A 64 -2.41 7.61 -18.22
C ASP A 64 -2.79 9.00 -17.66
N GLU A 65 -4.05 9.22 -17.26
CA GLU A 65 -4.58 10.52 -16.84
C GLU A 65 -5.11 10.51 -15.40
N ILE A 66 -4.96 9.41 -14.66
CA ILE A 66 -5.53 9.28 -13.31
C ILE A 66 -4.97 10.33 -12.35
N GLU A 67 -5.86 11.17 -11.81
CA GLU A 67 -5.54 12.08 -10.71
C GLU A 67 -5.70 11.35 -9.38
N ILE A 68 -4.64 11.35 -8.56
CA ILE A 68 -4.65 10.71 -7.25
C ILE A 68 -5.06 11.73 -6.19
N ASP A 69 -6.31 11.67 -5.76
CA ASP A 69 -6.81 12.48 -4.64
C ASP A 69 -6.75 11.70 -3.32
N PHE A 70 -5.71 11.95 -2.53
CA PHE A 70 -5.48 11.32 -1.23
C PHE A 70 -6.55 11.64 -0.15
N GLU A 71 -7.45 12.60 -0.40
CA GLU A 71 -8.59 12.87 0.48
C GLU A 71 -9.80 11.98 0.18
N THR A 72 -9.88 11.40 -1.02
CA THR A 72 -11.02 10.55 -1.44
C THR A 72 -10.71 9.06 -1.39
N LEU A 73 -9.43 8.68 -1.39
CA LEU A 73 -9.00 7.29 -1.26
C LEU A 73 -9.27 6.73 0.15
N LYS A 74 -9.61 5.44 0.22
CA LYS A 74 -9.79 4.75 1.51
C LYS A 74 -8.46 4.62 2.25
N PRO A 75 -8.47 4.60 3.60
CA PRO A 75 -7.27 4.33 4.41
C PRO A 75 -6.53 3.06 3.99
N THR A 76 -7.27 1.97 3.69
CA THR A 76 -6.70 0.69 3.26
C THR A 76 -5.97 0.79 1.92
N THR A 77 -6.47 1.61 0.99
CA THR A 77 -5.80 1.89 -0.28
C THR A 77 -4.53 2.69 -0.05
N LEU A 78 -4.59 3.71 0.80
CA LEU A 78 -3.42 4.52 1.15
C LEU A 78 -2.31 3.68 1.78
N ARG A 79 -2.64 2.85 2.78
CA ARG A 79 -1.66 1.98 3.46
C ARG A 79 -1.01 0.98 2.52
N GLU A 80 -1.78 0.39 1.59
CA GLU A 80 -1.24 -0.48 0.56
C GLU A 80 -0.28 0.26 -0.40
N LEU A 81 -0.66 1.46 -0.84
CA LEU A 81 0.21 2.30 -1.67
C LEU A 81 1.53 2.60 -0.96
N GLU A 82 1.48 2.99 0.30
CA GLU A 82 2.67 3.26 1.11
C GLU A 82 3.58 2.03 1.22
N ARG A 83 3.03 0.85 1.55
CA ARG A 83 3.80 -0.40 1.61
C ARG A 83 4.49 -0.69 0.29
N TYR A 84 3.75 -0.59 -0.82
CA TYR A 84 4.29 -0.82 -2.16
C TYR A 84 5.41 0.18 -2.50
N VAL A 85 5.18 1.48 -2.31
CA VAL A 85 6.12 2.55 -2.62
C VAL A 85 7.39 2.42 -1.77
N LYS A 86 7.26 2.21 -0.45
CA LYS A 86 8.40 1.95 0.45
C LYS A 86 9.22 0.74 -0.03
N SER A 87 8.57 -0.36 -0.43
CA SER A 87 9.28 -1.54 -0.94
C SER A 87 10.08 -1.25 -2.22
N CYS A 88 9.56 -0.39 -3.10
CA CYS A 88 10.22 0.01 -4.33
C CYS A 88 11.45 0.89 -4.05
N LEU A 89 11.33 1.82 -3.09
CA LEU A 89 12.42 2.72 -2.71
C LEU A 89 13.53 1.99 -1.94
N GLN A 90 13.19 1.06 -1.04
CA GLN A 90 14.18 0.25 -0.32
C GLN A 90 15.00 -0.66 -1.26
N LYS A 91 14.38 -1.25 -2.29
CA LYS A 91 15.08 -2.11 -3.25
C LYS A 91 16.11 -1.36 -4.11
N LYS A 92 15.94 -0.05 -4.35
CA LYS A 92 16.96 0.77 -5.03
C LYS A 92 18.28 0.85 -4.25
N GLN A 93 18.27 0.72 -2.92
CA GLN A 93 19.48 0.82 -2.09
C GLN A 93 20.35 -0.45 -2.10
N LYS A 94 19.82 -1.60 -2.58
CA LYS A 94 20.54 -2.88 -2.57
C LYS A 94 21.42 -3.14 -3.81
N LYS A 95 21.55 -2.18 -4.73
CA LYS A 95 22.39 -2.30 -5.95
C LYS A 95 23.72 -1.52 -5.89
N THR A 96 24.30 -1.33 -4.70
CA THR A 96 25.66 -0.77 -4.55
C THR A 96 26.63 -1.74 -3.87
N TYR A 97 26.49 -3.06 -4.04
CA TYR A 97 27.56 -4.01 -3.72
C TYR A 97 27.46 -5.22 -4.65
N SER A 98 28.05 -5.11 -5.84
CA SER A 98 28.56 -6.26 -6.57
C SER A 98 29.88 -5.83 -7.16
N LYS A 99 30.93 -6.55 -6.73
CA LYS A 99 32.34 -6.40 -7.06
C LYS A 99 32.61 -6.34 -8.55
#